data_AF-A0AAW8AQU5-F1
#
_entry.id   AF-A0AAW8AQU5-F1
#
_cell.length_a   1.000
_cell.length_b   1.000
_cell.length_c   1.000
_cell.angle_alpha   90.00
_cell.angle_beta   90.00
_cell.angle_gamma   90.00
#
_symmetry.space_group_name_H-M   'P 1'
#
loop_
_entity.id
_entity.type
_entity.pdbx_description
1 polymer ?
#
loop_
_entity_poly.entity_id
_entity_poly.type
_entity_poly.pdbx_seq_one_letter_code
_entity_poly.pdbx_strand_id
1 'polypeptide(L)' 'YEWLTVHDLQADAVFATISGAGQEPHYAYALGNERLSCVFCIMASRNDLKNGATHHPDLLEQYAALEARTGYTMHMNR' A
#
# COMPACT_ATOMS: atom_id res chain seq x y z
N TYR A 1 20.95 9.19 21.96
CA TYR A 1 20.83 7.87 21.33
C TYR A 1 19.48 7.82 20.63
N GLU A 2 19.40 7.28 19.41
CA GLU A 2 18.14 7.13 18.70
C GLU A 2 17.52 5.76 18.99
N TRP A 3 16.25 5.75 19.43
CA TRP A 3 15.52 4.50 19.69
C TRP A 3 14.68 4.14 18.48
N LEU A 4 15.15 3.16 17.69
CA LEU A 4 14.60 2.79 16.38
C LEU A 4 14.31 1.28 16.27
N THR A 5 13.78 0.67 17.34
CA THR A 5 13.65 -0.80 17.51
C THR A 5 12.98 -1.55 16.36
N VAL A 6 11.99 -0.95 15.69
CA VAL A 6 11.31 -1.61 14.56
C VAL A 6 12.22 -1.87 13.35
N HIS A 7 13.33 -1.12 13.21
CA HIS A 7 14.25 -1.26 12.08
C HIS A 7 15.09 -2.54 12.14
N ASP A 8 15.23 -3.15 13.31
CA ASP A 8 15.92 -4.43 13.50
C ASP A 8 14.98 -5.63 13.34
N LEU A 9 13.67 -5.38 13.14
CA LEU A 9 12.66 -6.43 13.01
C LEU A 9 12.36 -6.74 11.55
N GLN A 10 12.20 -8.03 11.28
CA GLN A 10 11.55 -8.47 10.05
C GLN A 10 10.04 -8.25 10.11
N ALA A 11 9.38 -8.17 8.96
CA ALA A 11 7.96 -7.84 8.88
C ALA A 11 7.08 -8.80 9.69
N ASP A 12 7.36 -10.11 9.66
CA ASP A 12 6.67 -11.12 10.45
C ASP A 12 6.81 -10.88 11.97
N ALA A 13 7.99 -10.50 12.43
CA ALA A 13 8.24 -10.14 13.82
C ALA A 13 7.50 -8.86 14.23
N VAL A 14 7.37 -7.88 13.33
CA VAL A 14 6.54 -6.69 13.55
C VAL A 14 5.07 -7.08 13.75
N PHE A 15 4.51 -7.91 12.86
CA PHE A 15 3.11 -8.34 12.98
C PHE A 15 2.87 -9.24 14.19
N ALA A 16 3.83 -10.10 14.56
CA ALA A 16 3.76 -10.89 15.79
C ALA A 16 3.77 -10.00 17.04
N THR A 17 4.55 -8.91 17.03
CA THR A 17 4.57 -7.92 18.12
C THR A 17 3.22 -7.21 18.27
N ILE A 18 2.61 -6.81 17.15
CA ILE A 18 1.27 -6.18 17.13
C ILE A 18 0.23 -7.14 17.71
N SER A 19 0.22 -8.40 17.24
CA SER A 19 -0.71 -9.42 17.73
C SER A 19 -0.49 -9.76 19.22
N GLY A 20 0.76 -9.89 19.67
CA GLY A 20 1.10 -10.13 21.07
C GLY A 20 0.67 -9.01 22.02
N ALA A 21 0.52 -7.79 21.50
CA ALA A 21 -0.05 -6.66 22.22
C ALA A 21 -1.59 -6.60 22.19
N GLY A 22 -2.26 -7.57 21.56
CA GLY A 22 -3.72 -7.60 21.37
C GLY A 22 -4.23 -6.56 20.37
N GLN A 23 -3.37 -6.11 19.46
CA GLN A 23 -3.72 -5.17 18.41
C GLN A 23 -3.88 -5.87 17.06
N GLU A 24 -4.62 -5.22 16.16
CA GLU A 24 -4.85 -5.70 14.80
C GLU A 24 -4.19 -4.74 13.80
N PRO A 25 -3.43 -5.25 12.81
CA PRO A 25 -2.92 -4.43 11.71
C PRO A 25 -4.05 -3.84 10.86
N HIS A 26 -3.74 -2.81 10.09
CA HIS A 26 -4.69 -2.28 9.11
C HIS A 26 -5.09 -3.37 8.10
N TYR A 27 -6.40 -3.47 7.79
CA TYR A 27 -6.96 -4.56 6.95
C TYR A 27 -6.29 -4.72 5.59
N ALA A 28 -5.74 -3.65 5.02
CA ALA A 28 -5.00 -3.68 3.76
C ALA A 28 -3.88 -4.73 3.75
N TYR A 29 -3.20 -4.97 4.88
CA TYR A 29 -2.18 -6.02 5.00
C TYR A 29 -2.79 -7.42 4.87
N ALA A 30 -3.98 -7.64 5.43
CA ALA A 30 -4.71 -8.90 5.28
C ALA A 30 -5.22 -9.12 3.83
N LEU A 31 -5.44 -8.04 3.09
CA LEU A 31 -5.73 -8.11 1.65
C LEU A 31 -4.47 -8.39 0.81
N GLY A 32 -3.28 -8.38 1.39
CA GLY A 32 -2.03 -8.67 0.71
C GLY A 32 -1.20 -7.46 0.30
N ASN A 33 -1.48 -6.26 0.84
CA ASN A 33 -0.56 -5.12 0.67
C ASN A 33 0.76 -5.34 1.41
N GLU A 34 1.86 -4.92 0.80
CA GLU A 34 3.18 -4.86 1.42
C GLU A 34 3.33 -3.60 2.30
N ARG A 35 2.59 -2.53 1.99
CA ARG A 35 2.53 -1.31 2.82
C ARG A 35 1.15 -0.67 2.87
N LEU A 36 0.90 0.09 3.93
CA LEU A 36 -0.26 0.97 4.03
C LEU A 36 0.03 2.32 3.33
N SER A 37 -0.81 2.67 2.36
CA SER A 37 -0.72 3.92 1.61
C SER A 37 -2.05 4.31 0.96
N CYS A 38 -2.06 5.37 0.14
CA CYS A 38 -3.14 5.59 -0.82
C CYS A 38 -3.31 4.35 -1.72
N VAL A 39 -4.55 4.07 -2.14
CA VAL A 39 -4.92 2.89 -2.93
C VAL A 39 -4.07 2.77 -4.21
N PHE A 40 -3.88 3.88 -4.93
CA PHE A 40 -2.96 3.99 -6.07
C PHE A 40 -1.84 4.97 -5.72
N CYS A 41 -0.98 4.62 -4.76
CA CYS A 41 0.16 5.45 -4.40
C CYS A 41 1.24 5.44 -5.51
N ILE A 42 1.82 6.60 -5.83
CA ILE A 42 2.95 6.70 -6.77
C ILE A 42 4.22 5.95 -6.32
N MET A 43 4.28 5.56 -5.04
CA MET A 43 5.37 4.78 -4.44
C MET A 43 4.96 3.32 -4.14
N ALA A 44 3.76 2.89 -4.58
CA ALA A 44 3.29 1.53 -4.34
C ALA A 44 4.09 0.51 -5.15
N SER A 45 4.22 -0.71 -4.61
CA SER A 45 4.72 -1.84 -5.39
C SER A 45 3.70 -2.22 -6.47
N ARG A 46 4.13 -2.99 -7.47
CA ARG A 46 3.20 -3.55 -8.47
C ARG A 46 2.15 -4.46 -7.84
N ASN A 47 2.48 -5.12 -6.72
CA ASN A 47 1.55 -5.95 -5.97
C ASN A 47 0.45 -5.08 -5.36
N ASP A 48 0.83 -4.02 -4.64
CA ASP A 48 -0.12 -3.12 -3.98
C ASP A 48 -1.04 -2.41 -4.99
N LEU A 49 -0.53 -2.03 -6.17
CA LEU A 49 -1.35 -1.46 -7.24
C LEU A 49 -2.38 -2.47 -7.79
N LYS A 50 -2.00 -3.74 -7.97
CA LYS A 50 -2.93 -4.80 -8.38
C LYS A 50 -3.97 -5.07 -7.29
N ASN A 51 -3.56 -5.02 -6.03
CA ASN A 51 -4.47 -5.23 -4.92
C ASN A 51 -5.48 -4.09 -4.82
N GLY A 52 -5.01 -2.84 -4.96
CA GLY A 52 -5.85 -1.65 -5.08
C GLY A 52 -6.85 -1.77 -6.24
N ALA A 53 -6.41 -2.20 -7.42
CA ALA A 53 -7.27 -2.44 -8.57
C ALA A 53 -8.33 -3.53 -8.31
N THR A 54 -7.96 -4.59 -7.59
CA THR A 54 -8.86 -5.72 -7.28
C THR A 54 -9.94 -5.32 -6.28
N HIS A 55 -9.58 -4.57 -5.23
CA HIS A 55 -10.50 -4.19 -4.15
C HIS A 55 -11.20 -2.84 -4.36
N HIS A 56 -10.73 -2.02 -5.30
CA HIS A 56 -11.31 -0.70 -5.61
C HIS A 56 -11.43 -0.47 -7.14
N PRO A 57 -12.21 -1.29 -7.87
CA PRO A 57 -12.32 -1.21 -9.33
C PRO A 57 -12.89 0.13 -9.81
N ASP A 58 -13.88 0.70 -9.12
CA ASP A 58 -14.48 1.99 -9.49
C ASP A 58 -13.47 3.15 -9.37
N LEU A 59 -12.55 3.04 -8.41
CA LEU A 59 -11.48 4.03 -8.25
C LEU A 59 -10.42 3.87 -9.34
N LEU A 60 -10.12 2.64 -9.75
CA LEU A 60 -9.25 2.38 -10.89
C LEU A 60 -9.81 3.03 -12.16
N GLU A 61 -11.11 2.86 -12.41
CA GLU A 61 -11.78 3.46 -13.57
C GLU A 61 -11.71 4.99 -13.53
N GLN A 62 -11.92 5.61 -12.36
CA GLN A 62 -11.78 7.06 -12.19
C GLN A 62 -10.36 7.55 -12.51
N TYR A 63 -9.34 6.83 -12.04
CA TYR A 63 -7.95 7.17 -12.33
C TYR A 63 -7.66 7.01 -13.83
N ALA A 64 -8.05 5.89 -14.44
CA ALA A 64 -7.85 5.66 -15.88
C ALA A 64 -8.55 6.73 -16.74
N ALA A 65 -9.77 7.13 -16.36
CA ALA A 65 -10.48 8.21 -17.05
C ALA A 65 -9.78 9.56 -16.88
N LEU A 66 -9.20 9.83 -15.72
CA LEU A 66 -8.42 11.05 -15.48
C LEU A 66 -7.13 11.06 -16.33
N GLU A 67 -6.42 9.94 -16.39
CA GLU A 67 -5.21 9.81 -17.24
C GLU A 67 -5.56 10.04 -18.72
N ALA A 68 -6.62 9.41 -19.21
CA ALA A 68 -7.09 9.60 -20.59
C ALA A 68 -7.51 11.06 -20.89
N ARG A 69 -8.18 11.72 -19.94
CA ARG A 69 -8.67 13.10 -20.12
C ARG A 69 -7.56 14.14 -20.07
N THR A 70 -6.49 13.88 -19.31
CA THR A 70 -5.41 14.83 -19.08
C THR A 70 -4.17 14.56 -19.93
N GLY A 71 -4.01 13.33 -20.42
CA GLY A 71 -2.79 12.87 -21.10
C GLY A 71 -1.62 12.61 -20.14
N TYR A 72 -1.81 12.77 -18.83
CA TYR A 72 -0.80 12.51 -17.81
C TYR A 72 -1.08 11.21 -17.08
N THR A 73 -0.09 10.33 -17.01
CA THR A 73 -0.14 9.10 -16.22
C THR A 73 0.42 9.31 -14.81
N MET A 74 -0.05 8.50 -13.84
CA MET A 74 0.40 8.49 -12.44
C MET A 74 1.92 8.30 -12.29
N HIS A 75 2.54 7.65 -13.25
CA HIS A 75 3.99 7.67 -13.44
C HIS A 75 4.33 8.63 -14.56
N MET A 76 4.98 9.76 -14.25
CA MET A 76 5.78 10.43 -15.26
C MET A 76 6.94 9.50 -15.64
N ASN A 77 6.95 9.00 -16.87
CA ASN A 77 8.19 8.54 -17.45
C ASN A 77 9.08 9.75 -17.72
N ARG A 78 10.40 9.58 -17.54
CA ARG A 78 11.43 10.58 -17.84
C ARG A 78 11.31 11.12 -19.26
#